data_AF-A0A2V7SEI5-F1
#
_entry.id   AF-A0A2V7SEI5-F1
#
_cell.length_a   1.000
_cell.length_b   1.000
_cell.length_c   1.000
_cell.angle_alpha   90.00
_cell.angle_beta   90.00
_cell.angle_gamma   90.00
#
_symmetry.space_group_name_H-M   'P 1'
#
loop_
_entity.id
_entity.type
_entity.pdbx_description
1 polymer ?
#
loop_
_entity_poly.entity_id
_entity_poly.type
_entity_poly.pdbx_seq_one_letter_code
_entity_poly.pdbx_strand_id
1 'polypeptide(L)'
;MKWIVIVVAVLLGVPALVAVVGSLLPKAHSASRRATFRQSPETLWRLLTDYAAMPSWRADLRAIARSPDRDGHEVWLETDKRGQRLPLETIAAVPPRRLVRRIADPKLPFGGTWTWEITAAPGGSTLT
;
A
#
# COMPACT_ATOMS: atom_id res chain seq x y z
N MET A 1 47.41 10.63 20.97
CA MET A 1 46.46 11.75 20.79
C MET A 1 45.81 11.76 19.40
N LYS A 2 46.57 11.79 18.28
CA LYS A 2 46.02 11.75 16.91
C LYS A 2 45.02 10.60 16.66
N TRP A 3 45.33 9.39 17.12
CA TRP A 3 44.45 8.22 16.97
C TRP A 3 43.10 8.35 17.69
N ILE A 4 43.07 8.99 18.87
CA ILE A 4 41.83 9.20 19.61
C ILE A 4 40.92 10.17 18.84
N VAL A 5 41.50 11.25 18.29
CA VAL A 5 40.76 12.21 17.45
C VAL A 5 40.19 11.54 16.21
N ILE A 6 40.97 10.70 15.54
CA ILE A 6 40.52 9.96 14.35
C ILE A 6 39.36 9.02 14.71
N VAL A 7 39.48 8.25 15.80
CA VAL A 7 38.42 7.33 16.25
C VAL A 7 37.14 8.08 16.58
N VAL A 8 37.23 9.19 17.31
CA VAL A 8 36.06 10.04 17.64
C VAL A 8 35.44 10.66 16.39
N ALA A 9 36.28 11.17 15.47
CA ALA A 9 35.81 11.75 14.22
C ALA A 9 35.08 10.73 13.34
N VAL A 10 35.54 9.48 13.28
CA VAL A 10 34.84 8.40 12.54
C VAL A 10 33.54 8.00 13.25
N LEU A 11 33.57 7.82 14.57
CA LEU A 11 32.39 7.42 15.35
C LEU A 11 31.25 8.44 15.29
N LEU A 12 31.57 9.74 15.18
CA LEU A 12 30.57 10.78 15.02
C LEU A 12 30.27 11.08 13.54
N GLY A 13 31.29 11.07 12.69
CA GLY A 13 31.20 11.45 11.29
C GLY A 13 30.40 10.46 10.45
N VAL A 14 30.55 9.15 10.68
CA VAL A 14 29.80 8.14 9.92
C VAL A 14 28.29 8.20 10.22
N PRO A 15 27.83 8.20 11.49
CA PRO A 15 26.40 8.36 11.78
C PRO A 15 25.84 9.69 11.31
N ALA A 16 26.60 10.79 11.45
CA ALA A 16 26.19 12.09 10.95
C ALA A 16 26.01 12.08 9.43
N LEU A 17 26.93 11.46 8.69
CA LEU A 17 26.84 11.31 7.24
C LEU A 17 25.61 10.46 6.85
N VAL A 18 25.37 9.34 7.52
CA VAL A 18 24.19 8.49 7.27
C VAL A 18 22.90 9.26 7.54
N ALA A 19 22.83 10.05 8.62
CA ALA A 19 21.67 10.86 8.95
C ALA A 19 21.42 11.97 7.90
N VAL A 20 22.48 12.64 7.45
CA VAL A 20 22.40 13.66 6.38
C VAL A 20 21.90 13.01 5.09
N VAL A 21 22.53 11.92 4.63
CA VAL A 21 22.11 11.23 3.41
C VAL A 21 20.67 10.73 3.52
N GLY A 22 20.30 10.11 4.65
CA GLY A 22 18.95 9.63 4.90
C GLY A 22 17.90 10.75 4.91
N SER A 23 18.23 11.93 5.45
CA SER A 23 17.32 13.08 5.48
C SER A 23 17.03 13.68 4.10
N LEU A 24 17.93 13.45 3.13
CA LEU A 24 17.79 13.91 1.75
C LEU A 24 16.98 12.93 0.89
N LEU A 25 16.72 11.71 1.38
CA LEU A 25 15.95 10.72 0.63
C LEU A 25 14.44 11.06 0.64
N PRO A 26 13.73 10.89 -0.49
CA PRO A 26 12.29 11.07 -0.55
C PRO A 26 11.57 10.15 0.44
N LYS A 27 10.74 10.74 1.30
CA LYS A 27 9.92 9.98 2.27
C LYS A 27 8.84 9.14 1.60
N ALA A 28 8.37 9.56 0.43
CA ALA A 28 7.28 8.93 -0.30
C ALA A 28 7.76 8.43 -1.67
N HIS A 29 7.32 7.23 -2.03
CA HIS A 29 7.47 6.67 -3.36
C HIS A 29 6.09 6.43 -3.96
N SER A 30 5.94 6.66 -5.27
CA SER A 30 4.71 6.40 -6.00
C SER A 30 5.04 5.61 -7.26
N ALA A 31 4.27 4.56 -7.51
CA ALA A 31 4.32 3.75 -8.71
C ALA A 31 2.90 3.52 -9.23
N SER A 32 2.74 3.47 -10.55
CA SER A 32 1.46 3.21 -11.20
C SER A 32 1.67 2.21 -12.33
N ARG A 33 0.69 1.35 -12.55
CA ARG A 33 0.69 0.38 -13.65
C ARG A 33 -0.70 0.29 -14.24
N ARG A 34 -0.77 0.23 -15.56
CA ARG A 34 -2.03 0.12 -16.30
C ARG A 34 -2.16 -1.23 -16.98
N ALA A 35 -3.38 -1.77 -17.02
CA ALA A 35 -3.73 -2.97 -17.76
C ALA A 35 -5.11 -2.83 -18.42
N THR A 36 -5.29 -3.44 -19.58
CA THR A 36 -6.56 -3.48 -20.32
C THR A 36 -7.17 -4.88 -20.21
N PHE A 37 -8.47 -4.91 -19.94
CA PHE A 37 -9.26 -6.11 -19.72
C PHE A 37 -10.45 -6.12 -20.69
N ARG A 38 -10.91 -7.31 -21.08
CA ARG A 38 -12.14 -7.48 -21.87
C ARG A 38 -13.41 -7.39 -21.02
N GLN A 39 -13.25 -7.40 -19.70
CA GLN A 39 -14.32 -7.30 -18.71
C GLN A 39 -14.82 -5.86 -18.59
N SER A 40 -16.10 -5.71 -18.27
CA SER A 40 -16.70 -4.40 -18.01
C SER A 40 -16.16 -3.79 -16.70
N PRO A 41 -16.23 -2.46 -16.53
CA PRO A 41 -15.86 -1.81 -15.28
C PRO A 41 -16.55 -2.40 -14.04
N GLU A 42 -17.82 -2.77 -14.13
CA GLU A 42 -18.62 -3.33 -13.03
C GLU A 42 -18.13 -4.72 -12.62
N THR A 43 -17.60 -5.49 -13.57
CA THR A 43 -17.04 -6.80 -13.29
C THR A 43 -15.72 -6.68 -12.53
N LEU A 44 -14.84 -5.77 -12.98
CA LEU A 44 -13.60 -5.47 -12.25
C LEU A 44 -13.90 -4.87 -10.87
N TRP A 45 -14.88 -3.96 -10.78
CA TRP A 45 -15.28 -3.36 -9.52
C TRP A 45 -15.68 -4.42 -8.49
N ARG A 46 -16.60 -5.32 -8.85
CA ARG A 46 -17.04 -6.41 -7.96
C ARG A 46 -15.88 -7.28 -7.50
N LEU A 47 -14.94 -7.59 -8.39
CA LEU A 47 -13.74 -8.36 -8.05
C LEU A 47 -12.83 -7.62 -7.04
N LEU A 48 -12.67 -6.30 -7.21
CA LEU A 48 -11.83 -5.47 -6.34
C LEU A 48 -12.46 -5.13 -4.99
N THR A 49 -13.79 -5.15 -4.89
CA THR A 49 -14.51 -4.86 -3.63
C THR A 49 -15.01 -6.09 -2.88
N ASP A 50 -14.93 -7.28 -3.49
CA ASP A 50 -15.19 -8.54 -2.77
C ASP A 50 -13.92 -8.99 -2.02
N TYR A 51 -13.64 -8.30 -0.91
CA TYR A 51 -12.44 -8.55 -0.11
C TYR A 51 -12.41 -9.97 0.47
N ALA A 52 -13.56 -10.52 0.85
CA ALA A 52 -13.64 -11.87 1.39
C ALA A 52 -13.19 -12.93 0.37
N ALA A 53 -13.50 -12.71 -0.91
CA ALA A 53 -13.09 -13.60 -1.99
C ALA A 53 -11.67 -13.36 -2.51
N MET A 54 -11.01 -12.24 -2.17
CA MET A 54 -9.66 -11.93 -2.68
C MET A 54 -8.61 -13.04 -2.54
N PRO A 55 -8.54 -13.80 -1.43
CA PRO A 55 -7.57 -14.90 -1.32
C PRO A 55 -7.68 -15.98 -2.41
N SER A 56 -8.82 -16.07 -3.10
CA SER A 56 -9.00 -17.03 -4.22
C SER A 56 -8.21 -16.66 -5.48
N TRP A 57 -7.83 -15.39 -5.65
CA TRP A 57 -7.15 -14.90 -6.86
C TRP A 57 -5.91 -14.05 -6.60
N ARG A 58 -5.80 -13.40 -5.43
CA ARG A 58 -4.59 -12.65 -5.03
C ARG A 58 -3.60 -13.60 -4.36
N ALA A 59 -2.64 -14.07 -5.14
CA ALA A 59 -1.73 -15.15 -4.75
C ALA A 59 -0.82 -14.84 -3.54
N ASP A 60 -0.67 -13.58 -3.14
CA ASP A 60 0.09 -13.15 -1.97
C ASP A 60 -0.70 -13.25 -0.65
N LEU A 61 -2.03 -13.29 -0.73
CA LEU A 61 -2.90 -13.38 0.44
C LEU A 61 -3.08 -14.80 0.95
N ARG A 62 -3.19 -14.91 2.27
CA ARG A 62 -3.62 -16.12 2.98
C ARG A 62 -5.05 -16.00 3.49
N ALA A 63 -5.41 -14.84 4.05
CA ALA A 63 -6.74 -14.62 4.62
C ALA A 63 -7.07 -13.12 4.64
N ILE A 64 -8.37 -12.82 4.65
CA ILE A 64 -8.90 -11.48 4.91
C ILE A 64 -10.00 -11.59 5.95
N ALA A 65 -10.03 -10.66 6.92
CA ALA A 65 -11.04 -10.61 7.97
C ALA A 65 -11.60 -9.20 8.15
N ARG A 66 -12.91 -9.08 8.37
CA ARG A 66 -13.53 -7.79 8.68
C ARG A 66 -13.03 -7.27 10.04
N SER A 67 -12.63 -6.02 10.09
CA SER A 67 -12.28 -5.32 11.33
C SER A 67 -13.35 -4.27 11.67
N PRO A 68 -13.38 -3.74 12.91
CA PRO A 68 -14.23 -2.60 13.23
C PRO A 68 -13.97 -1.41 12.30
N ASP A 69 -15.02 -0.66 12.00
CA ASP A 69 -14.91 0.55 11.19
C ASP A 69 -14.06 1.60 11.89
N ARG A 70 -13.41 2.43 11.08
CA ARG A 70 -12.68 3.61 11.54
C ARG A 70 -13.18 4.81 10.78
N ASP A 71 -13.52 5.88 11.50
CA ASP A 71 -13.99 7.14 10.90
C ASP A 71 -15.19 6.96 9.93
N GLY A 72 -16.02 5.95 10.19
CA GLY A 72 -17.16 5.59 9.32
C GLY A 72 -16.78 4.82 8.06
N HIS A 73 -15.51 4.47 7.89
CA HIS A 73 -14.99 3.68 6.77
C HIS A 73 -14.82 2.22 7.15
N GLU A 74 -15.09 1.34 6.18
CA GLU A 74 -14.81 -0.08 6.30
C GLU A 74 -13.30 -0.35 6.43
N VAL A 75 -12.95 -1.31 7.29
CA VAL A 75 -11.59 -1.76 7.50
C VAL A 75 -11.55 -3.28 7.41
N TRP A 76 -10.59 -3.78 6.64
CA TRP A 76 -10.34 -5.20 6.47
C TRP A 76 -8.88 -5.52 6.80
N LEU A 77 -8.68 -6.58 7.57
CA LEU A 77 -7.37 -7.07 7.95
C LEU A 77 -6.90 -8.12 6.96
N GLU A 78 -5.90 -7.75 6.16
CA GLU A 78 -5.25 -8.67 5.24
C GLU A 78 -4.14 -9.43 5.96
N THR A 79 -4.11 -10.74 5.81
CA THR A 79 -3.01 -11.59 6.27
C THR A 79 -2.34 -12.22 5.06
N ASP A 80 -1.06 -11.92 4.84
CA ASP A 80 -0.30 -12.48 3.74
C ASP A 80 0.18 -13.93 4.03
N LYS A 81 0.78 -14.57 3.03
CA LYS A 81 1.34 -15.93 3.17
C LYS A 81 2.50 -16.04 4.17
N ARG A 82 3.16 -14.93 4.52
CA ARG A 82 4.26 -14.87 5.51
C ARG A 82 3.74 -14.59 6.93
N GLY A 83 2.43 -14.35 7.09
CA GLY A 83 1.80 -14.04 8.37
C GLY A 83 1.82 -12.55 8.73
N GLN A 84 2.27 -11.66 7.83
CA GLN A 84 2.13 -10.23 8.01
C GLN A 84 0.64 -9.87 8.02
N ARG A 85 0.24 -9.03 8.99
CA ARG A 85 -1.14 -8.57 9.16
C ARG A 85 -1.20 -7.08 8.87
N LEU A 86 -2.00 -6.68 7.90
CA LEU A 86 -2.11 -5.30 7.44
C LEU A 86 -3.57 -4.84 7.43
N PRO A 87 -4.00 -3.96 8.35
CA PRO A 87 -5.34 -3.41 8.31
C PRO A 87 -5.43 -2.34 7.21
N LEU A 88 -6.41 -2.47 6.33
CA LEU A 88 -6.66 -1.56 5.22
C LEU A 88 -8.06 -0.95 5.31
N GLU A 89 -8.09 0.37 5.38
CA GLU A 89 -9.28 1.22 5.43
C GLU A 89 -9.66 1.69 4.02
N THR A 90 -10.94 1.63 3.66
CA THR A 90 -11.45 2.18 2.39
C THR A 90 -11.83 3.65 2.57
N ILE A 91 -10.93 4.55 2.17
CA ILE A 91 -11.08 6.00 2.35
C ILE A 91 -11.83 6.70 1.22
N ALA A 92 -12.03 6.02 0.08
CA ALA A 92 -12.95 6.47 -0.98
C ALA A 92 -13.41 5.31 -1.85
N ALA A 93 -14.69 5.28 -2.18
CA ALA A 93 -15.28 4.33 -3.12
C ALA A 93 -16.31 5.04 -4.00
N VAL A 94 -16.08 5.05 -5.31
CA VAL A 94 -16.98 5.59 -6.32
C VAL A 94 -17.22 4.50 -7.37
N PRO A 95 -18.24 3.64 -7.18
CA PRO A 95 -18.53 2.55 -8.12
C PRO A 95 -18.88 3.06 -9.53
N PRO A 96 -18.49 2.35 -10.60
CA PRO A 96 -17.45 1.33 -10.69
C PRO A 96 -16.08 1.94 -11.10
N ARG A 97 -15.79 3.19 -10.72
CA ARG A 97 -14.72 4.01 -11.32
C ARG A 97 -13.47 4.17 -10.46
N ARG A 98 -13.60 4.30 -9.14
CA ARG A 98 -12.47 4.65 -8.27
C ARG A 98 -12.57 4.00 -6.90
N LEU A 99 -11.51 3.32 -6.48
CA LEU A 99 -11.36 2.77 -5.13
C LEU A 99 -10.04 3.28 -4.54
N VAL A 100 -10.05 3.76 -3.30
CA VAL A 100 -8.85 4.17 -2.58
C VAL A 100 -8.82 3.50 -1.21
N ARG A 101 -7.72 2.80 -0.92
CA ARG A 101 -7.50 2.12 0.36
C ARG A 101 -6.18 2.53 0.98
N ARG A 102 -6.13 2.63 2.30
CA ARG A 102 -4.95 3.08 3.07
C ARG A 102 -4.64 2.14 4.22
N ILE A 103 -3.36 1.99 4.56
CA ILE A 103 -2.95 1.33 5.81
C ILE A 103 -3.56 2.05 7.02
N ALA A 104 -4.28 1.31 7.83
CA ALA A 104 -5.01 1.81 8.99
C ALA A 104 -4.25 1.60 10.32
N ASP A 105 -2.98 1.21 10.31
CA ASP A 105 -2.19 1.10 11.54
C ASP A 105 -1.15 2.23 11.61
N PRO A 106 -1.36 3.24 12.49
CA PRO A 106 -0.40 4.34 12.65
C PRO A 106 0.87 3.93 13.39
N LYS A 107 0.93 2.73 13.98
CA LYS A 107 2.09 2.22 14.71
C LYS A 107 3.12 1.55 13.80
N LEU A 108 2.77 1.28 12.55
CA LEU A 108 3.71 0.72 11.59
C LEU A 108 4.76 1.77 11.22
N PRO A 109 6.03 1.37 11.01
CA PRO A 109 7.10 2.28 10.59
C PRO A 109 6.96 2.72 9.11
N PHE A 110 5.86 2.35 8.45
CA PHE A 110 5.56 2.66 7.06
C PHE A 110 4.05 2.92 6.88
N GLY A 111 3.73 3.69 5.85
CA GLY A 111 2.38 3.91 5.37
C GLY A 111 2.22 3.43 3.93
N GLY A 112 1.00 3.47 3.42
CA GLY A 112 0.69 3.02 2.07
C GLY A 112 -0.74 3.39 1.69
N THR A 113 -0.90 3.85 0.46
CA THR A 113 -2.21 4.11 -0.16
C THR A 113 -2.23 3.44 -1.53
N TRP A 114 -3.27 2.68 -1.80
CA TRP A 114 -3.55 2.08 -3.09
C TRP A 114 -4.75 2.78 -3.69
N THR A 115 -4.61 3.18 -4.96
CA THR A 115 -5.69 3.76 -5.75
C THR A 115 -5.88 2.86 -6.96
N TRP A 116 -7.13 2.48 -7.21
CA TRP A 116 -7.55 1.80 -8.43
C TRP A 116 -8.48 2.71 -9.20
N GLU A 117 -8.16 2.96 -10.47
CA GLU A 117 -8.99 3.72 -11.40
C GLU A 117 -9.43 2.83 -12.55
N ILE A 118 -10.74 2.71 -12.74
CA ILE A 118 -11.34 1.90 -13.80
C ILE A 118 -12.00 2.85 -14.81
N THR A 119 -11.55 2.76 -16.06
CA THR A 119 -12.09 3.54 -17.18
C THR A 119 -12.68 2.59 -18.21
N ALA A 120 -13.87 2.89 -18.73
CA ALA A 120 -14.44 2.12 -19.84
C ALA A 120 -13.57 2.27 -21.10
N ALA A 121 -13.40 1.18 -21.84
CA ALA A 121 -12.65 1.15 -23.10
C ALA A 121 -13.42 0.34 -24.15
N PRO A 122 -13.17 0.54 -25.46
CA PRO A 122 -13.79 -0.28 -26.50
C PRO A 122 -13.54 -1.77 -26.24
N GLY A 123 -14.62 -2.55 -26.07
CA GLY A 123 -14.55 -3.98 -25.80
C GLY A 123 -14.15 -4.38 -24.37
N GLY A 124 -14.16 -3.45 -23.40
CA GLY A 124 -13.91 -3.77 -22.00
C GLY A 124 -13.57 -2.56 -21.13
N SER A 125 -12.44 -2.61 -20.43
CA SER A 125 -12.01 -1.56 -19.50
C SER A 125 -10.50 -1.51 -19.31
N THR A 126 -10.03 -0.37 -18.83
CA THR A 126 -8.65 -0.14 -18.41
C THR A 126 -8.62 0.12 -16.92
N LEU A 127 -7.75 -0.62 -16.21
CA LEU A 127 -7.46 -0.44 -14.79
C LEU A 127 -6.08 0.20 -14.65
N THR A 128 -5.97 1.25 -13.83
CA THR A 128 -4.71 1.90 -13.45
C THR A 128 -4.53 1.86 -11.94
#